data_AF-A0A4Z0QQK2-F1
#
_entry.id   AF-A0A4Z0QQK2-F1
#
_cell.length_a   1.000
_cell.length_b   1.000
_cell.length_c   1.000
_cell.angle_alpha   90.00
_cell.angle_beta   90.00
_cell.angle_gamma   90.00
#
_symmetry.space_group_name_H-M   'P 1'
#
loop_
_entity.id
_entity.type
_entity.pdbx_description
1 polymer ?
#
loop_
_entity_poly.entity_id
_entity_poly.type
_entity_poly.pdbx_seq_one_letter_code
_entity_poly.pdbx_strand_id
1 'polypeptide(L)'
;MLSDLMLRMLNPVTDDMFDTMMTEPYANNPFLMMTIMEKMTMRAIAEAGMRAQTGQALSRPIGSPLRSSPWEKLLLNPRQLFELPTEDEHKIEMKVTIGPRAKKPLIIDIPIMITGMSYGGSLSLTMKEALAKGASKANTATNTGESAVSREERDAAKFLIGQYNRGGWLNDPQQLKKLDAIEVQLGQGAWGGAVASTMDSSKMDDHLRELWKVKPGETTGKKARFPKVNTPQDIISLVNSLKEKYDVPVGIKIAGTHFMEKELEIIAQTKADFITIDGQEGGTAASAPTLEDDLGLPTLFTIARTVDWLKKQGLRDRFTIIGAGGLRTPGEFLKALALGADAVYIGSIALIATMQSQMTKALPQSPAPQLALYDGKFKEEFDPEEGSQHLANFLKSCSAEMVMALQAMGKSSVRQLGREDLVSIDQGLAKALHVGYVGEAKTSEGFMPLAAR
;
A
#
# COMPACT_ATOMS: atom_id res chain seq x y z
N MET A 1 2.95 47.50 1.15
CA MET A 1 1.67 48.20 1.41
C MET A 1 0.57 47.25 1.85
N LEU A 2 0.26 46.14 1.15
CA LEU A 2 -0.75 45.17 1.60
C LEU A 2 -0.40 44.46 2.94
N SER A 3 0.88 44.16 3.20
CA SER A 3 1.30 43.54 4.47
C SER A 3 1.21 44.50 5.66
N ASP A 4 1.56 45.78 5.47
CA ASP A 4 1.54 46.80 6.53
C ASP A 4 0.10 47.18 6.91
N LEU A 5 -0.82 47.15 5.94
CA LEU A 5 -2.25 47.34 6.18
C LEU A 5 -2.86 46.13 6.91
N MET A 6 -2.51 44.89 6.54
CA MET A 6 -2.92 43.68 7.27
C MET A 6 -2.39 43.68 8.72
N LEU A 7 -1.12 44.02 8.94
CA LEU A 7 -0.51 44.11 10.27
C LEU A 7 -1.23 45.15 11.14
N ARG A 8 -1.54 46.34 10.60
CA ARG A 8 -2.30 47.36 11.33
C ARG A 8 -3.76 46.97 11.61
N MET A 9 -4.37 46.13 10.79
CA MET A 9 -5.71 45.57 11.04
C MET A 9 -5.70 44.44 12.07
N LEU A 10 -4.58 43.70 12.18
CA LEU A 10 -4.38 42.67 13.19
C LEU A 10 -3.98 43.24 14.57
N ASN A 11 -3.30 44.39 14.60
CA ASN A 11 -2.75 45.02 15.81
C ASN A 11 -3.72 45.08 17.01
N PRO A 12 -4.96 45.57 16.89
CA PRO A 12 -5.84 45.69 18.06
C PRO A 12 -6.23 44.32 18.64
N VAL A 13 -6.41 43.32 17.78
CA VAL A 13 -6.78 41.95 18.19
C VAL A 13 -5.57 41.23 18.77
N THR A 14 -4.38 41.46 18.23
CA THR A 14 -3.14 40.87 18.75
C THR A 14 -2.70 41.53 20.05
N ASP A 15 -2.88 42.84 20.19
CA ASP A 15 -2.53 43.59 21.40
C ASP A 15 -3.49 43.22 22.54
N ASP A 16 -4.80 43.17 22.28
CA ASP A 16 -5.81 42.72 23.26
C ASP A 16 -5.59 41.26 23.68
N MET A 17 -5.30 40.37 22.72
CA MET A 17 -4.99 38.98 23.03
C MET A 17 -3.68 38.85 23.83
N PHE A 18 -2.66 39.66 23.53
CA PHE A 18 -1.38 39.66 24.24
C PHE A 18 -1.52 40.21 25.66
N ASP A 19 -2.21 41.34 25.83
CA ASP A 19 -2.50 41.93 27.15
C ASP A 19 -3.33 40.97 28.00
N THR A 20 -4.36 40.34 27.41
CA THR A 20 -5.15 39.29 28.08
C THR A 20 -4.28 38.11 28.49
N MET A 21 -3.36 37.65 27.63
CA MET A 21 -2.41 36.58 27.95
C MET A 21 -1.47 36.93 29.11
N MET A 22 -1.13 38.20 29.30
CA MET A 22 -0.18 38.63 30.33
C MET A 22 -0.86 39.01 31.66
N THR A 23 -2.16 39.31 31.66
CA THR A 23 -2.87 39.90 32.81
C THR A 23 -3.98 39.04 33.39
N GLU A 24 -4.64 38.19 32.60
CA GLU A 24 -5.74 37.35 33.09
C GLU A 24 -5.25 36.19 33.98
N PRO A 25 -6.01 35.81 35.02
CA PRO A 25 -5.74 34.60 35.81
C PRO A 25 -5.69 33.35 34.93
N TYR A 26 -4.74 32.46 35.21
CA TYR A 26 -4.39 31.33 34.35
C TYR A 26 -5.58 30.47 33.88
N ALA A 27 -6.63 30.31 34.70
CA ALA A 27 -7.81 29.51 34.36
C ALA A 27 -8.66 30.09 33.21
N ASN A 28 -8.67 31.41 33.04
CA ASN A 28 -9.38 32.12 31.97
C ASN A 28 -8.42 32.69 30.92
N ASN A 29 -7.12 32.51 31.13
CA ASN A 29 -6.08 33.07 30.29
C ASN A 29 -5.98 32.29 28.96
N PRO A 30 -6.00 32.95 27.80
CA PRO A 30 -5.84 32.29 26.49
C PRO A 30 -4.57 31.45 26.36
N PHE A 31 -3.53 31.72 27.16
CA PHE A 31 -2.31 30.92 27.25
C PHE A 31 -2.57 29.46 27.65
N LEU A 32 -3.68 29.17 28.35
CA LEU A 32 -4.11 27.79 28.63
C LEU A 32 -4.25 26.94 27.37
N MET A 33 -4.54 27.57 26.22
CA MET A 33 -4.55 26.88 24.92
C MET A 33 -3.20 26.24 24.59
N MET A 34 -2.07 26.83 24.98
CA MET A 34 -0.76 26.20 24.80
C MET A 34 -0.64 24.90 25.61
N THR A 35 -1.07 24.90 26.87
CA THR A 35 -1.10 23.68 27.68
C THR A 35 -2.00 22.60 27.08
N ILE A 36 -3.14 22.98 26.52
CA ILE A 36 -4.03 22.06 25.79
C ILE A 36 -3.30 21.45 24.59
N MET A 37 -2.58 22.27 23.82
CA MET A 37 -1.83 21.86 22.62
C MET A 37 -0.60 21.01 22.92
N GLU A 38 0.05 21.23 24.06
CA GLU A 38 1.15 20.37 24.55
C GLU A 38 0.62 19.02 25.02
N LYS A 39 -0.58 19.00 25.61
CA LYS A 39 -1.21 17.78 26.13
C LYS A 39 -1.87 16.94 25.03
N MET A 40 -2.41 17.57 23.99
CA MET A 40 -3.18 16.92 22.92
C MET A 40 -2.73 17.41 21.55
N THR A 41 -2.54 16.47 20.62
CA THR A 41 -2.25 16.82 19.23
C THR A 41 -3.44 17.55 18.58
N MET A 42 -3.17 18.44 17.63
CA MET A 42 -4.23 19.09 16.82
C MET A 42 -5.19 18.10 16.18
N ARG A 43 -4.66 16.95 15.77
CA ARG A 43 -5.47 15.85 15.23
C ARG A 43 -6.44 15.33 16.28
N ALA A 44 -5.97 15.03 17.48
CA ALA A 44 -6.82 14.54 18.57
C ALA A 44 -7.93 15.54 18.92
N ILE A 45 -7.62 16.84 18.99
CA ILE A 45 -8.60 17.90 19.26
C ILE A 45 -9.65 17.96 18.15
N ALA A 46 -9.23 18.04 16.88
CA ALA A 46 -10.13 18.14 15.75
C ALA A 46 -11.02 16.90 15.61
N GLU A 47 -10.42 15.70 15.70
CA GLU A 47 -11.18 14.47 15.61
C GLU A 47 -12.13 14.29 16.82
N ALA A 48 -11.77 14.77 18.02
CA ALA A 48 -12.69 14.79 19.17
C ALA A 48 -13.91 15.68 18.90
N GLY A 49 -13.70 16.87 18.34
CA GLY A 49 -14.79 17.75 17.91
C GLY A 49 -15.70 17.11 16.86
N MET A 50 -15.13 16.47 15.83
CA MET A 50 -15.90 15.76 14.80
C MET A 50 -16.74 14.60 15.38
N ARG A 51 -16.17 13.86 16.35
CA ARG A 51 -16.88 12.80 17.07
C ARG A 51 -18.01 13.38 17.93
N ALA A 52 -17.75 14.46 18.67
CA ALA A 52 -18.75 15.11 19.51
C ALA A 52 -19.94 15.65 18.70
N GLN A 53 -19.70 16.15 17.49
CA GLN A 53 -20.75 16.68 16.62
C GLN A 53 -21.69 15.58 16.07
N THR A 54 -21.18 14.39 15.80
CA THR A 54 -21.91 13.35 15.05
C THR A 54 -22.30 12.13 15.88
N GLY A 55 -21.55 11.83 16.94
CA GLY A 55 -21.69 10.58 17.71
C GLY A 55 -21.33 9.32 16.92
N GLN A 56 -20.74 9.46 15.72
CA GLN A 56 -20.43 8.36 14.81
C GLN A 56 -18.93 8.09 14.72
N ALA A 57 -18.57 6.89 14.27
CA ALA A 57 -17.19 6.58 13.92
C ALA A 57 -16.73 7.50 12.77
N LEU A 58 -15.54 8.09 12.90
CA LEU A 58 -14.98 8.90 11.85
C LEU A 58 -14.60 8.04 10.63
N SER A 59 -14.60 8.68 9.47
CA SER A 59 -14.14 8.08 8.22
C SER A 59 -12.94 8.88 7.72
N ARG A 60 -11.74 8.44 8.08
CA ARG A 60 -10.49 9.09 7.72
C ARG A 60 -9.98 8.54 6.38
N PRO A 61 -9.55 9.40 5.44
CA PRO A 61 -8.92 8.97 4.20
C PRO A 61 -7.40 8.81 4.36
N ILE A 62 -6.77 8.20 3.36
CA ILE A 62 -5.32 7.98 3.19
C ILE A 62 -4.70 6.94 4.12
N GLY A 63 -5.36 6.56 5.21
CA GLY A 63 -4.87 5.57 6.16
C GLY A 63 -4.02 6.17 7.29
N SER A 64 -3.31 5.31 8.02
CA SER A 64 -2.55 5.72 9.19
C SER A 64 -1.42 6.70 8.84
N PRO A 65 -1.22 7.79 9.61
CA PRO A 65 -0.01 8.60 9.51
C PRO A 65 1.19 7.93 10.20
N LEU A 66 0.96 6.89 10.99
CA LEU A 66 1.98 6.28 11.83
C LEU A 66 2.88 5.42 10.94
N ARG A 67 4.19 5.63 11.09
CA ARG A 67 5.19 4.84 10.38
C ARG A 67 5.92 3.92 11.34
N SER A 68 5.38 2.72 11.50
CA SER A 68 5.90 1.74 12.44
C SER A 68 7.03 0.87 11.86
N SER A 69 7.19 0.84 10.53
CA SER A 69 8.30 0.18 9.84
C SER A 69 9.50 1.13 9.70
N PRO A 70 10.59 0.92 10.46
CA PRO A 70 11.74 1.82 10.47
C PRO A 70 12.69 1.52 9.30
N TRP A 71 12.21 1.68 8.06
CA TRP A 71 12.98 1.38 6.85
C TRP A 71 14.29 2.19 6.76
N GLU A 72 14.35 3.36 7.39
CA GLU A 72 15.54 4.20 7.49
C GLU A 72 16.66 3.58 8.33
N LYS A 73 16.33 2.65 9.24
CA LYS A 73 17.32 1.93 10.06
C LYS A 73 17.97 0.76 9.33
N LEU A 74 17.46 0.41 8.14
CA LEU A 74 17.96 -0.68 7.32
C LEU A 74 18.70 -0.09 6.12
N LEU A 75 19.93 -0.53 5.85
CA LEU A 75 20.79 -0.02 4.79
C LEU A 75 21.09 -1.14 3.78
N LEU A 76 21.30 -0.76 2.51
CA LEU A 76 21.77 -1.65 1.46
C LEU A 76 23.31 -1.65 1.44
N ASN A 77 23.92 -2.82 1.21
CA ASN A 77 25.37 -3.01 1.29
C ASN A 77 26.05 -2.91 -0.10
N PRO A 78 26.78 -1.83 -0.41
CA PRO A 78 27.54 -1.75 -1.66
C PRO A 78 28.71 -2.75 -1.67
N ARG A 79 29.13 -3.19 -2.86
CA ARG A 79 30.27 -4.10 -3.08
C ARG A 79 31.28 -3.44 -4.02
N GLN A 80 32.58 -3.64 -3.76
CA GLN A 80 33.64 -2.88 -4.45
C GLN A 80 34.87 -3.70 -4.84
N LEU A 81 35.41 -4.51 -3.92
CA LEU A 81 36.72 -5.16 -4.10
C LEU A 81 36.65 -6.69 -4.06
N PHE A 82 35.90 -7.26 -3.11
CA PHE A 82 35.71 -8.72 -3.02
C PHE A 82 34.66 -9.22 -4.00
N GLU A 83 33.78 -8.33 -4.43
CA GLU A 83 32.81 -8.52 -5.49
C GLU A 83 32.65 -7.15 -6.16
N LEU A 84 32.87 -7.11 -7.48
CA LEU A 84 32.87 -5.87 -8.22
C LEU A 84 31.43 -5.43 -8.52
N PRO A 85 31.16 -4.11 -8.61
CA PRO A 85 29.92 -3.60 -9.17
C PRO A 85 29.62 -4.22 -10.54
N THR A 86 28.34 -4.38 -10.86
CA THR A 86 27.94 -4.90 -12.19
C THR A 86 28.40 -3.93 -13.28
N GLU A 87 29.12 -4.44 -14.27
CA GLU A 87 29.77 -3.61 -15.30
C GLU A 87 28.77 -2.79 -16.12
N ASP A 88 27.65 -3.39 -16.50
CA ASP A 88 26.66 -2.81 -17.40
C ASP A 88 25.26 -2.82 -16.76
N GLU A 89 24.74 -1.64 -16.46
CA GLU A 89 23.41 -1.46 -15.86
C GLU A 89 22.28 -1.94 -16.78
N HIS A 90 22.47 -1.95 -18.10
CA HIS A 90 21.45 -2.39 -19.06
C HIS A 90 21.24 -3.90 -19.04
N LYS A 91 22.16 -4.65 -18.44
CA LYS A 91 22.04 -6.11 -18.25
C LYS A 91 21.36 -6.50 -16.93
N ILE A 92 21.02 -5.53 -16.07
CA ILE A 92 20.39 -5.81 -14.78
C ILE A 92 18.91 -6.16 -14.99
N GLU A 93 18.54 -7.40 -14.67
CA GLU A 93 17.16 -7.89 -14.85
C GLU A 93 16.24 -7.49 -13.69
N MET A 94 15.22 -6.69 -13.98
CA MET A 94 14.17 -6.26 -13.03
C MET A 94 12.90 -7.12 -13.07
N LYS A 95 12.82 -8.06 -14.00
CA LYS A 95 11.61 -8.83 -14.32
C LYS A 95 11.22 -9.82 -13.22
N VAL A 96 9.94 -9.83 -12.87
CA VAL A 96 9.36 -10.74 -11.87
C VAL A 96 8.22 -11.55 -12.48
N THR A 97 8.09 -12.79 -12.04
CA THR A 97 7.00 -13.69 -12.42
C THR A 97 6.13 -13.96 -11.20
N ILE A 98 4.90 -13.47 -11.23
CA ILE A 98 3.89 -13.72 -10.21
C ILE A 98 3.19 -15.04 -10.52
N GLY A 99 3.23 -15.95 -9.55
CA GLY A 99 2.66 -17.29 -9.66
C GLY A 99 3.28 -18.13 -10.78
N PRO A 100 4.58 -18.45 -10.73
CA PRO A 100 5.29 -19.18 -11.78
C PRO A 100 4.74 -20.60 -12.03
N ARG A 101 3.94 -21.16 -11.10
CA ARG A 101 3.27 -22.46 -11.26
C ARG A 101 1.84 -22.36 -11.79
N ALA A 102 1.35 -21.16 -12.10
CA ALA A 102 0.12 -20.99 -12.85
C ALA A 102 0.32 -21.45 -14.29
N LYS A 103 -0.77 -21.86 -14.96
CA LYS A 103 -0.72 -22.25 -16.37
C LYS A 103 -0.43 -21.04 -17.26
N LYS A 104 -0.87 -19.86 -16.83
CA LYS A 104 -0.56 -18.56 -17.42
C LYS A 104 0.01 -17.64 -16.35
N PRO A 105 1.32 -17.74 -16.01
CA PRO A 105 1.94 -16.86 -15.03
C PRO A 105 1.86 -15.39 -15.46
N LEU A 106 1.76 -14.49 -14.49
CA LEU A 106 1.80 -13.05 -14.75
C LEU A 106 3.26 -12.58 -14.71
N ILE A 107 3.75 -12.02 -15.82
CA ILE A 107 5.14 -11.56 -15.96
C ILE A 107 5.13 -10.04 -16.06
N ILE A 108 5.82 -9.36 -15.13
CA ILE A 108 5.94 -7.90 -15.07
C ILE A 108 7.42 -7.51 -15.22
N ASP A 109 7.68 -6.39 -15.90
CA ASP A 109 9.06 -5.96 -16.21
C ASP A 109 9.77 -5.33 -15.01
N ILE A 110 9.02 -4.83 -14.03
CA ILE A 110 9.52 -4.22 -12.79
C ILE A 110 8.81 -4.84 -11.58
N PRO A 111 9.46 -4.92 -10.40
CA PRO A 111 8.91 -5.55 -9.20
C PRO A 111 7.91 -4.63 -8.45
N ILE A 112 7.38 -3.59 -9.11
CA ILE A 112 6.50 -2.58 -8.51
C ILE A 112 5.14 -2.67 -9.20
N MET A 113 4.08 -2.92 -8.43
CA MET A 113 2.69 -3.00 -8.93
C MET A 113 1.80 -1.99 -8.21
N ILE A 114 0.69 -1.60 -8.85
CA ILE A 114 -0.32 -0.73 -8.21
C ILE A 114 -1.29 -1.60 -7.41
N THR A 115 -1.45 -1.28 -6.13
CA THR A 115 -2.33 -2.00 -5.20
C THR A 115 -3.81 -1.83 -5.53
N GLY A 116 -4.64 -2.72 -5.00
CA GLY A 116 -6.08 -2.67 -5.17
C GLY A 116 -6.70 -1.45 -4.51
N MET A 117 -7.24 -0.53 -5.31
CA MET A 117 -8.02 0.61 -4.89
C MET A 117 -9.30 0.63 -5.74
N SER A 118 -10.48 0.54 -5.11
CA SER A 118 -11.74 0.28 -5.81
C SER A 118 -12.28 1.48 -6.56
N TYR A 119 -12.78 1.29 -7.79
CA TYR A 119 -13.73 2.24 -8.38
C TYR A 119 -15.01 2.26 -7.55
N GLY A 120 -15.51 3.46 -7.23
CA GLY A 120 -16.76 3.66 -6.48
C GLY A 120 -16.57 3.63 -4.97
N GLY A 121 -15.95 2.57 -4.45
CA GLY A 121 -15.65 2.46 -3.02
C GLY A 121 -14.44 3.27 -2.54
N SER A 122 -13.63 3.79 -3.47
CA SER A 122 -12.43 4.57 -3.16
C SER A 122 -12.18 5.66 -4.20
N LEU A 123 -11.83 5.28 -5.42
CA LEU A 123 -11.35 6.19 -6.47
C LEU A 123 -12.42 6.45 -7.54
N SER A 124 -12.32 7.61 -8.19
CA SER A 124 -13.07 7.91 -9.41
C SER A 124 -12.67 6.97 -10.56
N LEU A 125 -13.54 6.84 -11.56
CA LEU A 125 -13.26 6.03 -12.75
C LEU A 125 -12.05 6.58 -13.53
N THR A 126 -11.96 7.91 -13.66
CA THR A 126 -10.86 8.61 -14.33
C THR A 126 -9.52 8.33 -13.65
N MET A 127 -9.47 8.33 -12.32
CA MET A 127 -8.27 7.97 -11.57
C MET A 127 -7.89 6.50 -11.80
N LYS A 128 -8.86 5.59 -11.83
CA LYS A 128 -8.64 4.16 -12.13
C LYS A 128 -8.07 3.93 -13.52
N GLU A 129 -8.60 4.62 -14.51
CA GLU A 129 -8.11 4.61 -15.89
C GLU A 129 -6.67 5.12 -15.98
N ALA A 130 -6.35 6.24 -15.30
CA ALA A 130 -5.00 6.80 -15.28
C ALA A 130 -3.97 5.84 -14.66
N LEU A 131 -4.32 5.20 -13.54
CA LEU A 131 -3.49 4.19 -12.89
C LEU A 131 -3.25 2.99 -13.82
N ALA A 132 -4.28 2.52 -14.51
CA ALA A 132 -4.18 1.41 -15.46
C ALA A 132 -3.30 1.75 -16.67
N LYS A 133 -3.49 2.92 -17.29
CA LYS A 133 -2.63 3.40 -18.39
C LYS A 133 -1.18 3.58 -17.95
N GLY A 134 -0.96 4.17 -16.78
CA GLY A 134 0.39 4.42 -16.24
C GLY A 134 1.15 3.13 -15.93
N ALA A 135 0.48 2.15 -15.29
CA ALA A 135 1.04 0.83 -15.05
C ALA A 135 1.39 0.10 -16.37
N SER A 136 0.51 0.22 -17.38
CA SER A 136 0.71 -0.40 -18.69
C SER A 136 1.91 0.17 -19.45
N LYS A 137 2.12 1.50 -19.38
CA LYS A 137 3.30 2.17 -19.95
C LYS A 137 4.61 1.69 -19.30
N ALA A 138 4.56 1.22 -18.05
CA ALA A 138 5.68 0.65 -17.32
C ALA A 138 5.74 -0.89 -17.37
N ASN A 139 4.90 -1.54 -18.18
CA ASN A 139 4.78 -3.01 -18.28
C ASN A 139 4.61 -3.71 -16.92
N THR A 140 3.84 -3.11 -16.03
CA THR A 140 3.48 -3.69 -14.73
C THR A 140 1.97 -3.79 -14.57
N ALA A 141 1.53 -4.36 -13.45
CA ALA A 141 0.14 -4.64 -13.16
C ALA A 141 -0.52 -3.54 -12.30
N THR A 142 -1.81 -3.37 -12.54
CA THR A 142 -2.74 -2.63 -11.67
C THR A 142 -3.78 -3.59 -11.09
N ASN A 143 -4.50 -3.15 -10.06
CA ASN A 143 -5.45 -3.98 -9.35
C ASN A 143 -6.80 -3.27 -9.16
N THR A 144 -7.91 -3.97 -9.43
CA THR A 144 -9.27 -3.42 -9.39
C THR A 144 -9.66 -2.86 -8.02
N GLY A 145 -9.02 -3.35 -6.95
CA GLY A 145 -9.55 -3.21 -5.59
C GLY A 145 -10.88 -3.95 -5.42
N GLU A 146 -11.53 -3.77 -4.27
CA GLU A 146 -12.85 -4.33 -3.97
C GLU A 146 -13.96 -3.67 -4.82
N SER A 147 -13.95 -3.90 -6.13
CA SER A 147 -14.94 -3.48 -7.13
C SER A 147 -15.06 -4.55 -8.22
N ALA A 148 -15.90 -4.32 -9.21
CA ALA A 148 -16.02 -5.13 -10.43
C ALA A 148 -15.01 -4.66 -11.50
N VAL A 149 -14.89 -5.41 -12.61
CA VAL A 149 -14.06 -5.02 -13.76
C VAL A 149 -14.83 -4.03 -14.63
N SER A 150 -14.53 -2.73 -14.52
CA SER A 150 -15.03 -1.74 -15.48
C SER A 150 -14.39 -1.94 -16.84
N ARG A 151 -15.07 -1.48 -17.90
CA ARG A 151 -14.55 -1.59 -19.26
C ARG A 151 -13.31 -0.70 -19.43
N GLU A 152 -13.38 0.51 -18.92
CA GLU A 152 -12.34 1.53 -18.98
C GLU A 152 -11.06 1.03 -18.32
N GLU A 153 -11.14 0.44 -17.13
CA GLU A 153 -9.97 -0.08 -16.43
C GLU A 153 -9.36 -1.28 -17.18
N ARG A 154 -10.20 -2.19 -17.71
CA ARG A 154 -9.72 -3.35 -18.44
C ARG A 154 -9.08 -2.98 -19.76
N ASP A 155 -9.69 -2.09 -20.53
CA ASP A 155 -9.20 -1.64 -21.84
C ASP A 155 -7.89 -0.84 -21.67
N ALA A 156 -7.75 -0.11 -20.56
CA ALA A 156 -6.54 0.64 -20.22
C ALA A 156 -5.38 -0.22 -19.66
N ALA A 157 -5.68 -1.32 -18.98
CA ALA A 157 -4.68 -2.14 -18.31
C ALA A 157 -4.06 -3.20 -19.25
N LYS A 158 -2.73 -3.24 -19.32
CA LYS A 158 -1.97 -4.35 -19.90
C LYS A 158 -2.11 -5.60 -19.04
N PHE A 159 -1.94 -5.45 -17.73
CA PHE A 159 -2.14 -6.49 -16.74
C PHE A 159 -3.06 -6.00 -15.63
N LEU A 160 -4.17 -6.72 -15.39
CA LEU A 160 -5.16 -6.40 -14.36
C LEU A 160 -5.32 -7.56 -13.39
N ILE A 161 -5.02 -7.27 -12.13
CA ILE A 161 -5.28 -8.15 -11.00
C ILE A 161 -6.68 -7.82 -10.45
N GLY A 162 -7.54 -8.82 -10.33
CA GLY A 162 -8.89 -8.60 -9.80
C GLY A 162 -9.01 -9.05 -8.36
N GLN A 163 -9.50 -8.18 -7.48
CA GLN A 163 -9.77 -8.54 -6.09
C GLN A 163 -11.13 -9.22 -5.91
N TYR A 164 -11.10 -10.54 -5.74
CA TYR A 164 -12.27 -11.32 -5.38
C TYR A 164 -12.69 -10.92 -3.96
N ASN A 165 -13.83 -10.25 -3.84
CA ASN A 165 -14.18 -9.45 -2.65
C ASN A 165 -15.54 -9.81 -2.04
N ARG A 166 -15.74 -9.33 -0.81
CA ARG A 166 -16.92 -9.66 0.02
C ARG A 166 -18.16 -8.85 -0.31
N GLY A 167 -18.04 -7.84 -1.18
CA GLY A 167 -19.19 -7.15 -1.78
C GLY A 167 -19.87 -7.99 -2.86
N GLY A 168 -19.16 -8.96 -3.45
CA GLY A 168 -19.71 -9.86 -4.47
C GLY A 168 -19.67 -9.30 -5.89
N TRP A 169 -19.13 -8.09 -6.08
CA TRP A 169 -19.18 -7.37 -7.35
C TRP A 169 -18.33 -8.00 -8.46
N LEU A 170 -17.20 -8.61 -8.10
CA LEU A 170 -16.28 -9.28 -9.04
C LEU A 170 -16.53 -10.80 -9.17
N ASN A 171 -17.46 -11.36 -8.41
CA ASN A 171 -17.58 -12.82 -8.25
C ASN A 171 -18.30 -13.50 -9.42
N ASP A 172 -18.50 -12.77 -10.52
CA ASP A 172 -19.10 -13.23 -11.77
C ASP A 172 -18.05 -13.91 -12.67
N PRO A 173 -18.24 -15.18 -13.10
CA PRO A 173 -17.28 -15.88 -13.95
C PRO A 173 -16.88 -15.14 -15.23
N GLN A 174 -17.79 -14.34 -15.81
CA GLN A 174 -17.47 -13.57 -17.02
C GLN A 174 -16.49 -12.43 -16.77
N GLN A 175 -16.49 -11.86 -15.56
CA GLN A 175 -15.52 -10.86 -15.17
C GLN A 175 -14.17 -11.51 -14.80
N LEU A 176 -14.20 -12.61 -14.04
CA LEU A 176 -12.98 -13.30 -13.63
C LEU A 176 -12.14 -13.81 -14.80
N LYS A 177 -12.77 -14.21 -15.92
CA LYS A 177 -12.09 -14.60 -17.16
C LYS A 177 -11.30 -13.47 -17.83
N LYS A 178 -11.57 -12.21 -17.49
CA LYS A 178 -10.89 -11.03 -18.06
C LYS A 178 -9.61 -10.66 -17.31
N LEU A 179 -9.30 -11.32 -16.21
CA LEU A 179 -8.20 -10.95 -15.32
C LEU A 179 -6.89 -11.67 -15.69
N ASP A 180 -5.77 -11.04 -15.37
CA ASP A 180 -4.42 -11.60 -15.53
C ASP A 180 -3.91 -12.25 -14.24
N ALA A 181 -4.54 -11.95 -13.11
CA ALA A 181 -4.44 -12.67 -11.84
C ALA A 181 -5.68 -12.41 -10.98
N ILE A 182 -5.98 -13.32 -10.05
CA ILE A 182 -7.09 -13.21 -9.10
C ILE A 182 -6.51 -13.13 -7.69
N GLU A 183 -6.90 -12.11 -6.93
CA GLU A 183 -6.49 -11.94 -5.52
C GLU A 183 -7.71 -12.06 -4.61
N VAL A 184 -7.74 -13.10 -3.77
CA VAL A 184 -8.81 -13.25 -2.76
C VAL A 184 -8.53 -12.31 -1.60
N GLN A 185 -9.37 -11.27 -1.49
CA GLN A 185 -9.20 -10.17 -0.54
C GLN A 185 -9.82 -10.53 0.82
N LEU A 186 -8.99 -10.92 1.78
CA LEU A 186 -9.41 -11.22 3.16
C LEU A 186 -9.09 -10.08 4.12
N GLY A 187 -7.97 -9.37 3.91
CA GLY A 187 -7.55 -8.29 4.79
C GLY A 187 -6.72 -7.18 4.13
N GLN A 188 -6.69 -6.02 4.76
CA GLN A 188 -5.92 -4.84 4.34
C GLN A 188 -5.31 -4.16 5.57
N GLY A 189 -4.15 -3.53 5.40
CA GLY A 189 -3.43 -2.84 6.47
C GLY A 189 -4.28 -1.85 7.28
N ALA A 190 -5.08 -1.04 6.59
CA ALA A 190 -5.87 0.04 7.19
C ALA A 190 -7.09 -0.41 8.03
N TRP A 191 -7.50 -1.68 7.94
CA TRP A 191 -8.71 -2.15 8.64
C TRP A 191 -8.69 -3.65 9.06
N GLY A 192 -7.58 -4.35 8.90
CA GLY A 192 -7.45 -5.75 9.33
C GLY A 192 -8.30 -6.72 8.51
N GLY A 193 -9.17 -7.51 9.17
CA GLY A 193 -10.01 -8.57 8.59
C GLY A 193 -11.36 -8.13 8.01
N ALA A 194 -11.51 -6.83 7.74
CA ALA A 194 -12.69 -6.06 7.30
C ALA A 194 -13.81 -5.87 8.31
N VAL A 195 -14.27 -4.63 8.33
CA VAL A 195 -15.53 -4.21 8.91
C VAL A 195 -16.56 -4.10 7.81
N ALA A 196 -17.81 -4.50 8.12
CA ALA A 196 -18.91 -4.33 7.17
C ALA A 196 -19.06 -2.84 6.83
N SER A 197 -19.30 -2.54 5.56
CA SER A 197 -19.52 -1.19 5.08
C SER A 197 -20.75 -1.14 4.20
N THR A 198 -21.38 0.02 4.14
CA THR A 198 -22.60 0.25 3.39
C THR A 198 -22.38 1.42 2.44
N MET A 199 -22.80 1.27 1.18
CA MET A 199 -22.82 2.31 0.17
C MET A 199 -24.26 2.57 -0.24
N ASP A 200 -24.77 3.72 0.22
CA ASP A 200 -26.15 4.14 -0.02
C ASP A 200 -26.44 4.35 -1.50
N SER A 201 -27.69 4.09 -1.89
CA SER A 201 -28.16 4.23 -3.26
C SER A 201 -27.95 5.63 -3.86
N SER A 202 -27.95 6.67 -3.02
CA SER A 202 -27.70 8.07 -3.42
C SER A 202 -26.25 8.39 -3.72
N LYS A 203 -25.30 7.54 -3.30
CA LYS A 203 -23.87 7.71 -3.58
C LYS A 203 -23.45 7.01 -4.87
N MET A 204 -24.27 6.14 -5.44
CA MET A 204 -23.93 5.43 -6.67
C MET A 204 -24.49 6.17 -7.89
N ASP A 205 -23.60 6.55 -8.81
CA ASP A 205 -23.98 6.94 -10.16
C ASP A 205 -24.52 5.74 -10.95
N ASP A 206 -25.16 6.01 -12.09
CA ASP A 206 -25.78 4.97 -12.90
C ASP A 206 -24.76 3.96 -13.44
N HIS A 207 -23.55 4.43 -13.75
CA HIS A 207 -22.46 3.59 -14.26
C HIS A 207 -22.00 2.57 -13.20
N LEU A 208 -21.73 3.02 -11.97
CA LEU A 208 -21.34 2.17 -10.85
C LEU A 208 -22.45 1.20 -10.47
N ARG A 209 -23.71 1.68 -10.50
CA ARG A 209 -24.90 0.88 -10.22
C ARG A 209 -25.05 -0.29 -11.22
N GLU A 210 -24.90 -0.01 -12.52
CA GLU A 210 -24.90 -1.03 -13.56
C GLU A 210 -23.74 -2.01 -13.38
N LEU A 211 -22.53 -1.48 -13.18
CA LEU A 211 -21.31 -2.27 -13.02
C LEU A 211 -21.41 -3.26 -11.84
N TRP A 212 -21.96 -2.82 -10.71
CA TRP A 212 -22.17 -3.64 -9.52
C TRP A 212 -23.45 -4.47 -9.55
N LYS A 213 -24.26 -4.35 -10.61
CA LYS A 213 -25.56 -5.02 -10.78
C LYS A 213 -26.53 -4.73 -9.62
N VAL A 214 -26.55 -3.48 -9.16
CA VAL A 214 -27.44 -3.00 -8.08
C VAL A 214 -28.66 -2.34 -8.71
N LYS A 215 -29.87 -2.55 -8.18
CA LYS A 215 -31.06 -1.90 -8.76
C LYS A 215 -31.16 -0.42 -8.36
N PRO A 216 -31.88 0.41 -9.14
CA PRO A 216 -32.24 1.76 -8.71
C PRO A 216 -32.89 1.76 -7.32
N GLY A 217 -32.41 2.63 -6.43
CA GLY A 217 -32.88 2.74 -5.04
C GLY A 217 -32.30 1.73 -4.04
N GLU A 218 -31.63 0.66 -4.50
CA GLU A 218 -31.01 -0.33 -3.60
C GLU A 218 -29.63 0.12 -3.11
N THR A 219 -29.33 -0.25 -1.86
CA THR A 219 -28.04 -0.05 -1.19
C THR A 219 -27.23 -1.35 -1.25
N THR A 220 -25.90 -1.24 -1.37
CA THR A 220 -24.98 -2.39 -1.38
C THR A 220 -23.86 -2.17 -0.36
N GLY A 221 -22.95 -3.14 -0.20
CA GLY A 221 -21.84 -2.96 0.72
C GLY A 221 -20.95 -4.19 0.86
N LYS A 222 -19.79 -3.99 1.49
CA LYS A 222 -18.88 -5.08 1.82
C LYS A 222 -19.34 -5.75 3.11
N LYS A 223 -19.37 -7.08 3.10
CA LYS A 223 -19.60 -7.89 4.30
C LYS A 223 -18.29 -8.21 5.00
N ALA A 224 -18.34 -8.58 6.28
CA ALA A 224 -17.15 -9.05 7.01
C ALA A 224 -16.61 -10.39 6.45
N ARG A 225 -17.49 -11.24 5.92
CA ARG A 225 -17.18 -12.56 5.36
C ARG A 225 -17.76 -12.72 3.96
N PHE A 226 -17.15 -13.58 3.14
CA PHE A 226 -17.74 -13.98 1.87
C PHE A 226 -19.05 -14.76 2.10
N PRO A 227 -20.03 -14.66 1.18
CA PRO A 227 -21.22 -15.50 1.25
C PRO A 227 -20.85 -16.98 1.34
N LYS A 228 -21.45 -17.70 2.29
CA LYS A 228 -21.24 -19.14 2.53
C LYS A 228 -19.80 -19.54 2.91
N VAL A 229 -18.95 -18.60 3.34
CA VAL A 229 -17.61 -18.89 3.87
C VAL A 229 -17.60 -18.59 5.36
N ASN A 230 -17.60 -19.65 6.18
CA ASN A 230 -17.74 -19.54 7.63
C ASN A 230 -16.57 -20.18 8.39
N THR A 231 -15.76 -21.01 7.74
CA THR A 231 -14.65 -21.74 8.33
C THR A 231 -13.37 -21.57 7.50
N PRO A 232 -12.18 -21.83 8.09
CA PRO A 232 -10.94 -21.91 7.32
C PRO A 232 -11.01 -22.89 6.14
N GLN A 233 -11.73 -24.01 6.30
CA GLN A 233 -11.90 -24.99 5.24
C GLN A 233 -12.70 -24.44 4.05
N ASP A 234 -13.64 -23.54 4.29
CA ASP A 234 -14.38 -22.86 3.22
C ASP A 234 -13.46 -21.92 2.43
N ILE A 235 -12.50 -21.25 3.09
CA ILE A 235 -11.50 -20.41 2.43
C ILE A 235 -10.60 -21.27 1.55
N ILE A 236 -10.10 -22.40 2.08
CA ILE A 236 -9.28 -23.35 1.32
C ILE A 236 -10.04 -23.84 0.08
N SER A 237 -11.30 -24.21 0.26
CA SER A 237 -12.15 -24.70 -0.83
C SER A 237 -12.42 -23.61 -1.88
N LEU A 238 -12.68 -22.37 -1.45
CA LEU A 238 -12.88 -21.22 -2.34
C LEU A 238 -11.64 -20.99 -3.22
N VAL A 239 -10.46 -20.84 -2.61
CA VAL A 239 -9.21 -20.56 -3.32
C VAL A 239 -8.86 -21.69 -4.27
N ASN A 240 -8.99 -22.95 -3.83
CA ASN A 240 -8.74 -24.11 -4.68
C ASN A 240 -9.68 -24.16 -5.88
N SER A 241 -10.97 -23.83 -5.68
CA SER A 241 -11.95 -23.80 -6.76
C SER A 241 -11.65 -22.73 -7.81
N LEU A 242 -11.12 -21.56 -7.39
CA LEU A 242 -10.67 -20.51 -8.31
C LEU A 242 -9.45 -21.01 -9.10
N LYS A 243 -8.48 -21.61 -8.40
CA LYS A 243 -7.26 -22.14 -9.01
C LYS A 243 -7.52 -23.26 -10.03
N GLU A 244 -8.56 -24.06 -9.82
CA GLU A 244 -8.95 -25.12 -10.74
C GLU A 244 -9.69 -24.58 -11.98
N LYS A 245 -10.45 -23.49 -11.83
CA LYS A 245 -11.28 -22.91 -12.89
C LYS A 245 -10.53 -21.93 -13.79
N TYR A 246 -9.50 -21.26 -13.28
CA TYR A 246 -8.80 -20.19 -13.98
C TYR A 246 -7.31 -20.52 -14.12
N ASP A 247 -6.78 -20.29 -15.32
CA ASP A 247 -5.38 -20.62 -15.66
C ASP A 247 -4.37 -19.59 -15.13
N VAL A 248 -4.84 -18.40 -14.77
CA VAL A 248 -4.05 -17.28 -14.24
C VAL A 248 -3.64 -17.51 -12.77
N PRO A 249 -2.68 -16.75 -12.22
CA PRO A 249 -2.31 -16.86 -10.82
C PRO A 249 -3.49 -16.54 -9.91
N VAL A 250 -3.67 -17.34 -8.87
CA VAL A 250 -4.65 -17.08 -7.80
C VAL A 250 -3.90 -16.89 -6.49
N GLY A 251 -4.10 -15.76 -5.83
CA GLY A 251 -3.44 -15.44 -4.57
C GLY A 251 -4.40 -15.03 -3.48
N ILE A 252 -3.85 -14.80 -2.31
CA ILE A 252 -4.60 -14.40 -1.11
C ILE A 252 -3.95 -13.15 -0.54
N LYS A 253 -4.76 -12.14 -0.23
CA LYS A 253 -4.32 -10.92 0.44
C LYS A 253 -4.85 -10.85 1.86
N ILE A 254 -3.93 -10.71 2.82
CA ILE A 254 -4.23 -10.58 4.25
C ILE A 254 -3.57 -9.33 4.84
N ALA A 255 -4.16 -8.82 5.91
CA ALA A 255 -3.49 -7.83 6.75
C ALA A 255 -2.46 -8.52 7.65
N GLY A 256 -1.35 -7.84 7.95
CA GLY A 256 -0.39 -8.32 8.93
C GLY A 256 -1.02 -8.42 10.32
N THR A 257 -0.92 -9.58 10.97
CA THR A 257 -1.43 -9.79 12.33
C THR A 257 -0.38 -10.47 13.21
N HIS A 258 -0.51 -10.36 14.54
CA HIS A 258 0.35 -11.11 15.45
C HIS A 258 0.27 -12.63 15.24
N PHE A 259 -0.86 -13.13 14.74
CA PHE A 259 -1.13 -14.55 14.49
C PHE A 259 -0.83 -14.99 13.05
N MET A 260 -0.07 -14.22 12.29
CA MET A 260 0.26 -14.47 10.89
C MET A 260 0.70 -15.90 10.59
N GLU A 261 1.49 -16.57 11.43
CA GLU A 261 1.91 -17.95 11.16
C GLU A 261 0.73 -18.93 11.15
N LYS A 262 -0.33 -18.68 11.93
CA LYS A 262 -1.58 -19.45 11.89
C LYS A 262 -2.37 -19.16 10.61
N GLU A 263 -2.39 -17.90 10.17
CA GLU A 263 -2.98 -17.52 8.89
C GLU A 263 -2.24 -18.20 7.72
N LEU A 264 -0.91 -18.21 7.77
CA LEU A 264 -0.05 -18.84 6.78
C LEU A 264 -0.20 -20.37 6.76
N GLU A 265 -0.45 -21.00 7.91
CA GLU A 265 -0.76 -22.43 8.00
C GLU A 265 -2.04 -22.78 7.22
N ILE A 266 -3.07 -21.93 7.28
CA ILE A 266 -4.30 -22.10 6.49
C ILE A 266 -3.99 -21.85 5.01
N ILE A 267 -3.27 -20.77 4.69
CA ILE A 267 -2.91 -20.43 3.29
C ILE A 267 -2.07 -21.55 2.65
N ALA A 268 -1.16 -22.19 3.40
CA ALA A 268 -0.33 -23.30 2.93
C ALA A 268 -1.13 -24.54 2.50
N GLN A 269 -2.35 -24.72 3.03
CA GLN A 269 -3.26 -25.79 2.63
C GLN A 269 -4.01 -25.47 1.33
N THR A 270 -3.97 -24.22 0.86
CA THR A 270 -4.58 -23.80 -0.41
C THR A 270 -3.64 -23.99 -1.60
N LYS A 271 -4.16 -24.10 -2.81
CA LYS A 271 -3.39 -24.15 -4.07
C LYS A 271 -3.01 -22.76 -4.58
N ALA A 272 -3.02 -21.71 -3.73
CA ALA A 272 -2.64 -20.37 -4.13
C ALA A 272 -1.21 -20.32 -4.69
N ASP A 273 -1.00 -19.39 -5.61
CA ASP A 273 0.26 -19.13 -6.30
C ASP A 273 1.04 -17.96 -5.66
N PHE A 274 0.34 -17.02 -5.04
CA PHE A 274 0.96 -15.86 -4.39
C PHE A 274 0.24 -15.44 -3.10
N ILE A 275 0.96 -14.74 -2.24
CA ILE A 275 0.48 -14.19 -0.98
C ILE A 275 0.81 -12.71 -0.95
N THR A 276 -0.20 -11.87 -0.76
CA THR A 276 -0.03 -10.46 -0.49
C THR A 276 -0.17 -10.21 1.01
N ILE A 277 0.88 -9.64 1.61
CA ILE A 277 0.90 -9.28 3.01
C ILE A 277 0.90 -7.75 3.11
N ASP A 278 -0.19 -7.21 3.66
CA ASP A 278 -0.42 -5.76 3.79
C ASP A 278 -0.21 -5.33 5.25
N GLY A 279 0.86 -4.59 5.51
CA GLY A 279 1.16 -4.07 6.84
C GLY A 279 0.27 -2.90 7.22
N GLN A 280 0.26 -2.57 8.51
CA GLN A 280 -0.57 -1.53 9.13
C GLN A 280 -0.53 -0.20 8.36
N GLU A 281 0.61 0.16 7.78
CA GLU A 281 0.81 1.41 7.05
C GLU A 281 0.08 1.47 5.68
N GLY A 282 -0.77 0.49 5.38
CA GLY A 282 -1.65 0.49 4.22
C GLY A 282 -2.62 1.66 4.22
N GLY A 283 -2.85 2.24 3.03
CA GLY A 283 -3.83 3.32 2.84
C GLY A 283 -5.27 2.82 2.70
N THR A 284 -6.23 3.72 2.79
CA THR A 284 -7.66 3.48 2.50
C THR A 284 -8.33 4.79 2.09
N ALA A 285 -9.45 4.75 1.36
CA ALA A 285 -10.27 5.94 1.13
C ALA A 285 -11.06 6.35 2.37
N ALA A 286 -11.39 5.38 3.22
CA ALA A 286 -12.23 5.57 4.38
C ALA A 286 -12.02 4.42 5.37
N SER A 287 -11.57 4.72 6.58
CA SER A 287 -11.67 3.82 7.73
C SER A 287 -11.70 4.62 9.03
N ALA A 288 -12.07 3.96 10.12
CA ALA A 288 -12.02 4.58 11.43
C ALA A 288 -10.54 4.75 11.86
N PRO A 289 -10.14 5.90 12.43
CA PRO A 289 -8.78 6.12 12.90
C PRO A 289 -8.23 4.99 13.77
N THR A 290 -9.05 4.41 14.67
CA THR A 290 -8.66 3.25 15.50
C THR A 290 -8.30 2.02 14.68
N LEU A 291 -9.01 1.75 13.58
CA LEU A 291 -8.70 0.62 12.72
C LEU A 291 -7.40 0.85 11.94
N GLU A 292 -7.09 2.10 11.61
CA GLU A 292 -5.88 2.47 10.88
C GLU A 292 -4.64 2.52 11.81
N ASP A 293 -4.79 3.08 13.01
CA ASP A 293 -3.68 3.43 13.90
C ASP A 293 -3.35 2.34 14.93
N ASP A 294 -4.31 1.47 15.26
CA ASP A 294 -4.16 0.51 16.37
C ASP A 294 -4.24 -0.96 15.94
N LEU A 295 -4.52 -1.26 14.67
CA LEU A 295 -4.61 -2.63 14.17
C LEU A 295 -3.48 -3.00 13.21
N GLY A 296 -3.02 -4.23 13.36
CA GLY A 296 -2.09 -4.86 12.44
C GLY A 296 -0.64 -4.82 12.90
N LEU A 297 0.27 -5.15 11.98
CA LEU A 297 1.70 -5.16 12.23
C LEU A 297 2.44 -4.32 11.19
N PRO A 298 3.62 -3.78 11.52
CA PRO A 298 4.39 -3.00 10.56
C PRO A 298 4.82 -3.85 9.37
N THR A 299 4.67 -3.29 8.17
CA THR A 299 4.95 -3.92 6.87
C THR A 299 6.28 -4.67 6.86
N LEU A 300 7.34 -4.02 7.35
CA LEU A 300 8.69 -4.58 7.38
C LEU A 300 8.75 -5.94 8.12
N PHE A 301 8.10 -6.08 9.27
CA PHE A 301 8.10 -7.34 10.03
C PHE A 301 7.19 -8.39 9.41
N THR A 302 6.11 -7.96 8.77
CA THR A 302 5.15 -8.88 8.15
C THR A 302 5.75 -9.61 6.96
N ILE A 303 6.53 -8.91 6.14
CA ILE A 303 7.31 -9.51 5.04
C ILE A 303 8.32 -10.51 5.62
N ALA A 304 9.12 -10.06 6.61
CA ALA A 304 10.19 -10.89 7.15
C ALA A 304 9.68 -12.19 7.78
N ARG A 305 8.65 -12.12 8.61
CA ARG A 305 8.04 -13.29 9.27
C ARG A 305 7.37 -14.23 8.27
N THR A 306 6.71 -13.71 7.23
CA THR A 306 6.11 -14.54 6.19
C THR A 306 7.18 -15.37 5.47
N VAL A 307 8.27 -14.71 5.05
CA VAL A 307 9.37 -15.37 4.36
C VAL A 307 10.04 -16.41 5.27
N ASP A 308 10.30 -16.07 6.53
CA ASP A 308 10.97 -16.97 7.48
C ASP A 308 10.12 -18.20 7.78
N TRP A 309 8.82 -18.02 8.00
CA TRP A 309 7.90 -19.13 8.20
C TRP A 309 7.85 -20.04 6.98
N LEU A 310 7.69 -19.49 5.77
CA LEU A 310 7.63 -20.28 4.53
C LEU A 310 8.94 -21.04 4.27
N LYS A 311 10.10 -20.42 4.52
CA LYS A 311 11.40 -21.11 4.42
C LYS A 311 11.48 -22.28 5.41
N LYS A 312 11.07 -22.06 6.67
CA LYS A 312 11.05 -23.10 7.70
C LYS A 312 10.14 -24.28 7.34
N GLN A 313 9.04 -24.04 6.65
CA GLN A 313 8.13 -25.09 6.18
C GLN A 313 8.52 -25.72 4.83
N GLY A 314 9.60 -25.27 4.19
CA GLY A 314 9.96 -25.73 2.84
C GLY A 314 8.98 -25.29 1.75
N LEU A 315 8.26 -24.18 1.97
CA LEU A 315 7.20 -23.66 1.09
C LEU A 315 7.57 -22.33 0.40
N ARG A 316 8.77 -21.79 0.59
CA ARG A 316 9.16 -20.49 0.01
C ARG A 316 9.04 -20.45 -1.51
N ASP A 317 9.44 -21.50 -2.20
CA ASP A 317 9.35 -21.60 -3.66
C ASP A 317 7.91 -21.86 -4.14
N ARG A 318 7.00 -22.16 -3.19
CA ARG A 318 5.58 -22.32 -3.48
C ARG A 318 4.90 -20.96 -3.69
N PHE A 319 5.23 -19.93 -2.95
CA PHE A 319 4.46 -18.69 -3.03
C PHE A 319 5.32 -17.55 -3.56
N THR A 320 4.81 -16.83 -4.55
CA THR A 320 5.27 -15.46 -4.79
C THR A 320 4.78 -14.58 -3.64
N ILE A 321 5.65 -13.80 -3.03
CA ILE A 321 5.33 -12.91 -1.90
C ILE A 321 5.25 -11.46 -2.38
N ILE A 322 4.11 -10.82 -2.17
CA ILE A 322 3.90 -9.41 -2.48
C ILE A 322 3.83 -8.63 -1.17
N GLY A 323 4.78 -7.72 -0.97
CA GLY A 323 4.78 -6.82 0.18
C GLY A 323 3.94 -5.57 -0.08
N ALA A 324 3.05 -5.21 0.84
CA ALA A 324 2.21 -4.02 0.76
C ALA A 324 2.15 -3.28 2.10
N GLY A 325 1.91 -1.97 2.05
CA GLY A 325 1.76 -1.11 3.23
C GLY A 325 2.86 -0.06 3.36
N GLY A 326 2.51 1.22 3.25
CA GLY A 326 3.41 2.36 3.56
C GLY A 326 4.71 2.51 2.76
N LEU A 327 4.98 1.68 1.74
CA LEU A 327 6.18 1.77 0.90
C LEU A 327 6.12 2.98 -0.01
N ARG A 328 7.20 3.79 -0.03
CA ARG A 328 7.22 5.11 -0.70
C ARG A 328 8.38 5.33 -1.66
N THR A 329 9.54 4.72 -1.43
CA THR A 329 10.77 5.06 -2.16
C THR A 329 11.40 3.83 -2.81
N PRO A 330 12.20 3.99 -3.88
CA PRO A 330 12.95 2.88 -4.50
C PRO A 330 13.80 2.10 -3.50
N GLY A 331 14.46 2.81 -2.57
CA GLY A 331 15.21 2.19 -1.49
C GLY A 331 14.35 1.32 -0.55
N GLU A 332 13.12 1.73 -0.24
CA GLU A 332 12.17 0.90 0.53
C GLU A 332 11.71 -0.32 -0.27
N PHE A 333 11.47 -0.17 -1.57
CA PHE A 333 11.11 -1.28 -2.45
C PHE A 333 12.23 -2.32 -2.48
N LEU A 334 13.49 -1.91 -2.70
CA LEU A 334 14.65 -2.81 -2.66
C LEU A 334 14.81 -3.51 -1.32
N LYS A 335 14.63 -2.80 -0.20
CA LYS A 335 14.71 -3.39 1.15
C LYS A 335 13.63 -4.44 1.36
N ALA A 336 12.40 -4.19 0.91
CA ALA A 336 11.32 -5.17 0.96
C ALA A 336 11.66 -6.43 0.13
N LEU A 337 12.22 -6.25 -1.07
CA LEU A 337 12.66 -7.35 -1.93
C LEU A 337 13.80 -8.15 -1.29
N ALA A 338 14.82 -7.48 -0.74
CA ALA A 338 15.92 -8.10 -0.03
C ALA A 338 15.49 -8.83 1.27
N LEU A 339 14.42 -8.38 1.94
CA LEU A 339 13.81 -9.13 3.05
C LEU A 339 13.12 -10.44 2.60
N GLY A 340 12.84 -10.55 1.31
CA GLY A 340 12.39 -11.75 0.63
C GLY A 340 11.03 -11.63 -0.07
N ALA A 341 10.47 -10.42 -0.20
CA ALA A 341 9.36 -10.18 -1.12
C ALA A 341 9.82 -10.38 -2.57
N ASP A 342 8.96 -10.90 -3.44
CA ASP A 342 9.24 -11.04 -4.87
C ASP A 342 8.79 -9.78 -5.65
N ALA A 343 7.75 -9.10 -5.17
CA ALA A 343 7.27 -7.81 -5.69
C ALA A 343 6.68 -6.96 -4.57
N VAL A 344 6.42 -5.68 -4.87
CA VAL A 344 5.77 -4.76 -3.94
C VAL A 344 4.53 -4.12 -4.56
N TYR A 345 3.55 -3.85 -3.70
CA TYR A 345 2.41 -3.02 -4.02
C TYR A 345 2.59 -1.61 -3.48
N ILE A 346 2.27 -0.62 -4.32
CA ILE A 346 2.20 0.78 -3.95
C ILE A 346 0.78 1.33 -4.16
N GLY A 347 0.35 2.21 -3.25
CA GLY A 347 -1.00 2.82 -3.28
C GLY A 347 -0.92 4.33 -3.12
N SER A 348 -0.83 4.82 -1.88
CA SER A 348 -0.83 6.25 -1.58
C SER A 348 0.26 7.03 -2.34
N ILE A 349 1.48 6.50 -2.44
CA ILE A 349 2.55 7.16 -3.20
C ILE A 349 2.27 7.18 -4.72
N ALA A 350 1.62 6.13 -5.25
CA ALA A 350 1.21 6.10 -6.65
C ALA A 350 0.13 7.14 -6.94
N LEU A 351 -0.81 7.37 -6.02
CA LEU A 351 -1.81 8.43 -6.15
C LEU A 351 -1.16 9.82 -6.16
N ILE A 352 -0.21 10.07 -5.26
CA ILE A 352 0.54 11.34 -5.24
C ILE A 352 1.29 11.54 -6.55
N ALA A 353 2.00 10.51 -7.03
CA ALA A 353 2.71 10.57 -8.30
C ALA A 353 1.78 10.81 -9.50
N THR A 354 0.60 10.17 -9.50
CA THR A 354 -0.38 10.29 -10.58
C THR A 354 -0.99 11.69 -10.61
N MET A 355 -1.35 12.26 -9.45
CA MET A 355 -1.92 13.61 -9.38
C MET A 355 -0.88 14.70 -9.64
N GLN A 356 0.34 14.57 -9.11
CA GLN A 356 1.43 15.54 -9.28
C GLN A 356 0.94 17.00 -9.11
N SER A 357 1.15 17.87 -10.09
CA SER A 357 0.79 19.29 -10.03
C SER A 357 -0.70 19.51 -10.23
N GLN A 358 -1.44 18.52 -10.73
CA GLN A 358 -2.89 18.59 -10.79
C GLN A 358 -3.51 18.68 -9.38
N MET A 359 -2.79 18.30 -8.32
CA MET A 359 -3.21 18.55 -6.93
C MET A 359 -3.54 20.03 -6.66
N THR A 360 -2.95 20.96 -7.43
CA THR A 360 -3.25 22.40 -7.33
C THR A 360 -4.68 22.75 -7.75
N LYS A 361 -5.34 21.93 -8.57
CA LYS A 361 -6.73 22.12 -9.00
C LYS A 361 -7.72 22.09 -7.82
N ALA A 362 -7.41 21.31 -6.77
CA ALA A 362 -8.20 21.28 -5.55
C ALA A 362 -7.77 22.32 -4.50
N LEU A 363 -6.50 22.74 -4.52
CA LEU A 363 -5.92 23.61 -3.48
C LEU A 363 -6.20 25.10 -3.76
N PRO A 364 -6.32 25.96 -2.73
CA PRO A 364 -6.38 25.65 -1.30
C PRO A 364 -7.79 25.28 -0.81
N GLN A 365 -8.77 25.17 -1.72
CA GLN A 365 -10.19 25.01 -1.39
C GLN A 365 -10.50 23.66 -0.74
N SER A 366 -9.75 22.61 -1.10
CA SER A 366 -9.91 21.27 -0.54
C SER A 366 -8.59 20.48 -0.58
N PRO A 367 -8.45 19.46 0.29
CA PRO A 367 -7.28 18.58 0.27
C PRO A 367 -7.16 17.84 -1.06
N ALA A 368 -5.92 17.66 -1.53
CA ALA A 368 -5.64 17.03 -2.82
C ALA A 368 -6.27 15.64 -3.06
N PRO A 369 -6.48 14.75 -2.06
CA PRO A 369 -7.22 13.50 -2.29
C PRO A 369 -8.62 13.68 -2.89
N GLN A 370 -9.25 14.86 -2.76
CA GLN A 370 -10.54 15.18 -3.37
C GLN A 370 -10.53 15.20 -4.91
N LEU A 371 -9.35 15.16 -5.52
CA LEU A 371 -9.17 14.99 -6.96
C LEU A 371 -9.20 13.50 -7.39
N ALA A 372 -8.89 12.59 -6.47
CA ALA A 372 -8.78 11.15 -6.74
C ALA A 372 -10.01 10.35 -6.30
N LEU A 373 -10.64 10.77 -5.20
CA LEU A 373 -11.73 10.03 -4.57
C LEU A 373 -13.00 10.05 -5.42
N TYR A 374 -13.77 8.95 -5.34
CA TYR A 374 -15.01 8.80 -6.09
C TYR A 374 -16.08 9.84 -5.71
N ASP A 375 -16.17 10.21 -4.43
CA ASP A 375 -17.03 11.28 -3.92
C ASP A 375 -16.29 12.62 -3.79
N GLY A 376 -15.10 12.71 -4.38
CA GLY A 376 -14.26 13.91 -4.35
C GLY A 376 -14.89 15.07 -5.13
N LYS A 377 -14.90 16.25 -4.52
CA LYS A 377 -15.49 17.47 -5.12
C LYS A 377 -14.84 17.89 -6.44
N PHE A 378 -13.57 17.58 -6.62
CA PHE A 378 -12.75 18.05 -7.74
C PHE A 378 -12.42 16.92 -8.73
N LYS A 379 -13.01 15.73 -8.57
CA LYS A 379 -12.67 14.53 -9.37
C LYS A 379 -12.80 14.73 -10.89
N GLU A 380 -13.71 15.61 -11.32
CA GLU A 380 -13.95 15.93 -12.73
C GLU A 380 -12.86 16.84 -13.33
N GLU A 381 -12.04 17.48 -12.49
CA GLU A 381 -10.91 18.30 -12.95
C GLU A 381 -9.64 17.49 -13.20
N PHE A 382 -9.63 16.21 -12.82
CA PHE A 382 -8.50 15.32 -13.01
C PHE A 382 -8.36 14.89 -14.47
N ASP A 383 -7.18 15.13 -15.07
CA ASP A 383 -6.84 14.66 -16.40
C ASP A 383 -6.16 13.28 -16.32
N PRO A 384 -6.82 12.22 -16.82
CA PRO A 384 -6.28 10.86 -16.73
C PRO A 384 -5.10 10.59 -17.67
N GLU A 385 -4.98 11.31 -18.80
CA GLU A 385 -3.85 11.13 -19.72
C GLU A 385 -2.57 11.71 -19.11
N GLU A 386 -2.64 12.94 -18.61
CA GLU A 386 -1.55 13.59 -17.90
C GLU A 386 -1.13 12.76 -16.68
N GLY A 387 -2.11 12.33 -15.88
CA GLY A 387 -1.86 11.51 -14.69
C GLY A 387 -1.22 10.17 -15.01
N SER A 388 -1.65 9.50 -16.09
CA SER A 388 -1.03 8.25 -16.53
C SER A 388 0.44 8.43 -16.92
N GLN A 389 0.78 9.56 -17.54
CA GLN A 389 2.15 9.86 -17.93
C GLN A 389 3.03 10.16 -16.71
N HIS A 390 2.49 10.85 -15.71
CA HIS A 390 3.18 11.09 -14.46
C HIS A 390 3.47 9.81 -13.69
N LEU A 391 2.48 8.91 -13.59
CA LEU A 391 2.69 7.60 -12.96
C LEU A 391 3.75 6.79 -13.71
N ALA A 392 3.71 6.76 -15.04
CA ALA A 392 4.69 6.06 -15.85
C ALA A 392 6.12 6.61 -15.64
N ASN A 393 6.26 7.93 -15.57
CA ASN A 393 7.53 8.60 -15.28
C ASN A 393 8.04 8.26 -13.86
N PHE A 394 7.15 8.25 -12.86
CA PHE A 394 7.49 7.85 -11.50
C PHE A 394 7.99 6.41 -11.44
N LEU A 395 7.25 5.46 -12.01
CA LEU A 395 7.66 4.04 -12.05
C LEU A 395 8.98 3.84 -12.78
N LYS A 396 9.19 4.54 -13.91
CA LYS A 396 10.46 4.51 -14.66
C LYS A 396 11.61 5.06 -13.82
N SER A 397 11.40 6.19 -13.14
CA SER A 397 12.40 6.79 -12.24
C SER A 397 12.75 5.84 -11.10
N CYS A 398 11.75 5.24 -10.46
CA CYS A 398 11.98 4.27 -9.40
C CYS A 398 12.79 3.07 -9.91
N SER A 399 12.42 2.52 -11.06
CA SER A 399 13.16 1.39 -11.64
C SER A 399 14.61 1.76 -11.97
N ALA A 400 14.88 2.96 -12.49
CA ALA A 400 16.23 3.43 -12.78
C ALA A 400 17.08 3.54 -11.50
N GLU A 401 16.52 4.11 -10.43
CA GLU A 401 17.20 4.19 -9.13
C GLU A 401 17.47 2.80 -8.54
N MET A 402 16.54 1.86 -8.70
CA MET A 402 16.74 0.48 -8.27
C MET A 402 17.87 -0.21 -9.04
N VAL A 403 17.97 0.01 -10.35
CA VAL A 403 19.05 -0.51 -11.19
C VAL A 403 20.41 0.03 -10.74
N MET A 404 20.52 1.35 -10.49
CA MET A 404 21.76 1.96 -9.98
C MET A 404 22.20 1.36 -8.63
N ALA A 405 21.24 1.12 -7.72
CA ALA A 405 21.54 0.48 -6.44
C ALA A 405 21.99 -0.98 -6.60
N LEU A 406 21.31 -1.76 -7.45
CA LEU A 406 21.71 -3.14 -7.76
C LEU A 406 23.12 -3.20 -8.36
N GLN A 407 23.44 -2.27 -9.27
CA GLN A 407 24.76 -2.15 -9.87
C GLN A 407 25.84 -1.93 -8.81
N ALA A 408 25.63 -0.97 -7.91
CA ALA A 408 26.55 -0.67 -6.80
C ALA A 408 26.70 -1.84 -5.80
N MET A 409 25.73 -2.75 -5.78
CA MET A 409 25.76 -3.97 -4.96
C MET A 409 26.33 -5.19 -5.70
N GLY A 410 26.77 -5.04 -6.96
CA GLY A 410 27.28 -6.16 -7.76
C GLY A 410 26.20 -7.12 -8.27
N LYS A 411 24.91 -6.73 -8.22
CA LYS A 411 23.79 -7.59 -8.60
C LYS A 411 23.38 -7.40 -10.06
N SER A 412 23.24 -8.51 -10.78
CA SER A 412 22.78 -8.54 -12.18
C SER A 412 21.28 -8.84 -12.31
N SER A 413 20.59 -9.10 -11.22
CA SER A 413 19.13 -9.26 -11.20
C SER A 413 18.57 -8.89 -9.84
N VAL A 414 17.37 -8.30 -9.82
CA VAL A 414 16.64 -8.03 -8.58
C VAL A 414 16.36 -9.30 -7.77
N ARG A 415 16.31 -10.47 -8.43
CA ARG A 415 16.10 -11.78 -7.79
C ARG A 415 17.31 -12.26 -6.99
N GLN A 416 18.48 -11.65 -7.18
CA GLN A 416 19.69 -11.95 -6.41
C GLN A 416 19.76 -11.18 -5.10
N LEU A 417 18.80 -10.28 -4.83
CA LEU A 417 18.70 -9.60 -3.55
C LEU A 417 18.34 -10.58 -2.44
N GLY A 418 19.06 -10.45 -1.32
CA GLY A 418 18.75 -11.20 -0.12
C GLY A 418 19.10 -10.43 1.15
N ARG A 419 18.83 -11.06 2.30
CA ARG A 419 19.06 -10.45 3.63
C ARG A 419 20.53 -10.16 3.88
N GLU A 420 21.42 -10.87 3.20
CA GLU A 420 22.86 -10.63 3.20
C GLU A 420 23.26 -9.27 2.64
N ASP A 421 22.41 -8.67 1.81
CA ASP A 421 22.59 -7.34 1.23
C ASP A 421 22.06 -6.22 2.13
N LEU A 422 21.51 -6.58 3.29
CA LEU A 422 20.98 -5.65 4.27
C LEU A 422 21.83 -5.62 5.54
N VAL A 423 21.97 -4.43 6.10
CA VAL A 423 22.53 -4.22 7.43
C VAL A 423 21.66 -3.24 8.20
N SER A 424 21.45 -3.47 9.49
CA SER A 424 20.69 -2.60 10.37
C SER A 424 21.61 -1.80 11.28
N ILE A 425 21.31 -0.51 11.45
CA ILE A 425 21.97 0.35 12.47
C ILE A 425 21.40 0.15 13.87
N ASP A 426 20.37 -0.69 13.99
CA ASP A 426 19.68 -1.02 15.24
C ASP A 426 19.80 -2.52 15.49
N GLN A 427 20.40 -2.90 16.62
CA GLN A 427 20.70 -4.30 16.94
C GLN A 427 19.42 -5.13 17.18
N GLY A 428 18.40 -4.53 17.79
CA GLY A 428 17.11 -5.20 18.01
C GLY A 428 16.41 -5.50 16.69
N LEU A 429 16.43 -4.54 15.77
CA LEU A 429 15.92 -4.71 14.41
C LEU A 429 16.74 -5.74 13.62
N ALA A 430 18.08 -5.69 13.72
CA ALA A 430 18.97 -6.66 13.06
C ALA A 430 18.60 -8.10 13.43
N LYS A 431 18.44 -8.35 14.74
CA LYS A 431 18.04 -9.64 15.30
C LYS A 431 16.64 -10.04 14.85
N ALA A 432 15.68 -9.12 14.90
CA ALA A 432 14.29 -9.41 14.53
C ALA A 432 14.11 -9.75 13.04
N LEU A 433 14.95 -9.20 12.16
CA LEU A 433 14.92 -9.45 10.71
C LEU A 433 15.96 -10.46 10.25
N HIS A 434 16.77 -11.02 11.14
CA HIS A 434 17.86 -11.94 10.76
C HIS A 434 18.79 -11.33 9.67
N VAL A 435 19.15 -10.05 9.83
CA VAL A 435 20.10 -9.30 8.97
C VAL A 435 21.35 -8.93 9.77
N GLY A 436 22.41 -8.45 9.08
CA GLY A 436 23.61 -7.99 9.77
C GLY A 436 23.36 -6.74 10.62
N TYR A 437 24.17 -6.55 11.68
CA TYR A 437 24.23 -5.31 12.45
C TYR A 437 25.50 -4.53 12.07
N VAL A 438 25.42 -3.21 11.92
CA VAL A 438 26.54 -2.38 11.43
C VAL A 438 27.80 -2.44 12.32
N GLY A 439 27.62 -2.69 13.62
CA GLY A 439 28.73 -2.79 14.57
C GLY A 439 29.39 -4.17 14.64
N GLU A 440 28.87 -5.16 13.91
CA GLU A 440 29.37 -6.53 13.91
C GLU A 440 30.02 -6.85 12.56
N ALA A 441 31.28 -7.31 12.60
CA ALA A 441 31.92 -7.85 11.41
C ALA A 441 31.17 -9.11 11.00
N LYS A 442 30.75 -9.18 9.73
CA LYS A 442 30.19 -10.41 9.18
C LYS A 442 31.33 -11.42 9.06
N THR A 443 31.46 -12.31 10.04
CA THR A 443 32.36 -13.46 9.94
C THR A 443 31.77 -14.40 8.90
N SER A 444 32.04 -14.15 7.62
CA SER A 444 31.70 -15.11 6.58
C SER A 444 32.47 -16.40 6.87
N GLU A 445 31.75 -17.52 6.90
CA GLU A 445 32.37 -18.84 6.74
C GLU A 445 33.28 -18.78 5.51
N GLY A 446 34.59 -19.03 5.69
CA GLY A 446 35.58 -18.99 4.61
C GLY A 446 36.52 -17.77 4.59
N PHE A 447 36.33 -16.76 5.45
CA PHE A 447 37.34 -15.70 5.60
C PHE A 447 38.46 -16.15 6.54
N MET A 448 39.47 -16.86 6.02
CA MET A 448 40.72 -17.03 6.75
C MET A 448 41.37 -15.65 6.94
N PRO A 449 41.74 -15.26 8.19
CA PRO A 449 42.47 -14.02 8.44
C PRO A 449 43.67 -13.93 7.49
N LEU A 450 43.98 -12.75 6.98
CA LEU A 450 45.20 -12.53 6.19
C LEU A 450 46.44 -13.02 6.94
N ALA A 451 46.46 -12.91 8.27
CA ALA A 451 47.53 -13.42 9.11
C ALA A 451 47.63 -14.96 9.16
N ALA A 452 46.59 -15.69 8.74
CA ALA A 452 46.54 -17.15 8.65
C ALA A 452 46.74 -17.68 7.22
N ARG A 453 46.95 -16.80 6.23
CA ARG A 453 47.34 -17.12 4.86
C ARG A 453 48.84 -16.92 4.73
#